data_AF-A0A965UXF4-F1
#
_entry.id   AF-A0A965UXF4-F1
#
_cell.length_a   1.000
_cell.length_b   1.000
_cell.length_c   1.000
_cell.angle_alpha   90.00
_cell.angle_beta   90.00
_cell.angle_gamma   90.00
#
_symmetry.space_group_name_H-M   'P 1'
#
loop_
_entity.id
_entity.type
_entity.pdbx_description
1 polymer ?
#
loop_
_entity_poly.entity_id
_entity_poly.type
_entity_poly.pdbx_seq_one_letter_code
_entity_poly.pdbx_strand_id
1 'polypeptide(L)'
;MVFLLLLGVALAAAGLVGWRAYDDAQKGYKAFNNAKVWAQWLSEAGPQRGQADFHPQACALAAPKEEQPPLAILLEGSGRELLLSTESSQGGDVQAISPSDGSWRACEQVLREARGALSGLRNPYSGEVQASTAHCSAGDPKTAGAIVLEKAKPSLMEPRPLQYTMLEAEDLIRAPLKLRVSVCDRWGQTRPVADLDF
;
A
#
# COMPACT_ATOMS: atom_id res chain seq x y z
N MET A 1 -32.94 18.31 47.14
CA MET A 1 -32.85 18.68 45.71
C MET A 1 -31.41 18.76 45.21
N VAL A 2 -30.48 19.46 45.88
CA VAL A 2 -29.06 19.57 45.47
C VAL A 2 -28.37 18.21 45.24
N PHE A 3 -28.57 17.24 46.13
CA PHE A 3 -27.98 15.89 45.97
C PHE A 3 -28.45 15.17 44.68
N LEU A 4 -29.75 15.24 44.36
CA LEU A 4 -30.29 14.61 43.15
C LEU A 4 -29.77 15.29 41.88
N LEU A 5 -29.56 16.61 41.93
CA LEU A 5 -28.92 17.33 40.83
C LEU A 5 -27.46 16.86 40.63
N LEU A 6 -26.69 16.74 41.71
CA LEU A 6 -25.31 16.24 41.63
C LEU A 6 -25.24 14.81 41.11
N LEU A 7 -26.14 13.93 41.55
CA LEU A 7 -26.23 12.56 41.04
C LEU A 7 -26.56 12.54 39.55
N GLY A 8 -27.53 13.35 39.10
CA GLY A 8 -27.88 13.46 37.68
C GLY A 8 -26.70 13.91 36.82
N VAL A 9 -25.93 14.92 37.27
CA VAL A 9 -24.72 15.40 36.58
C VAL A 9 -23.66 14.31 36.52
N ALA A 10 -23.42 13.57 37.61
CA ALA A 10 -22.43 12.50 37.65
C ALA A 10 -22.77 11.36 36.66
N LEU A 11 -24.04 10.95 36.59
CA LEU A 11 -24.49 9.92 35.66
C LEU A 11 -24.37 10.38 34.19
N ALA A 12 -24.73 11.64 33.91
CA ALA A 12 -24.57 12.21 32.57
C ALA A 12 -23.10 12.27 32.14
N ALA A 13 -22.20 12.68 33.04
CA ALA A 13 -20.77 12.71 32.78
C ALA A 13 -20.20 11.30 32.51
N ALA A 14 -20.57 10.32 33.32
CA ALA A 14 -20.17 8.93 33.12
C ALA A 14 -20.67 8.36 31.78
N GLY A 15 -21.94 8.62 31.42
CA GLY A 15 -22.51 8.22 30.15
C GLY A 15 -21.78 8.84 28.95
N LEU A 16 -21.43 10.12 29.04
CA LEU A 16 -20.69 10.81 27.98
C LEU A 16 -19.27 10.25 27.80
N VAL A 17 -18.56 9.97 28.90
CA VAL A 17 -17.23 9.35 28.86
C VAL A 17 -17.31 7.95 28.25
N GLY A 18 -18.28 7.14 28.68
CA GLY A 18 -18.50 5.79 28.15
C GLY A 18 -18.82 5.78 26.67
N TRP A 19 -19.70 6.68 26.21
CA TRP A 19 -20.05 6.78 24.79
C TRP A 19 -18.84 7.15 23.91
N ARG A 20 -17.99 8.08 24.37
CA ARG A 20 -16.76 8.43 23.63
C ARG A 20 -15.77 7.27 23.54
N ALA A 21 -15.55 6.57 24.65
CA ALA A 21 -14.69 5.40 24.66
C ALA A 21 -15.21 4.29 23.72
N TYR A 22 -16.53 4.10 23.67
CA TYR A 22 -17.15 3.16 22.75
C TYR A 22 -16.99 3.56 21.28
N ASP A 23 -17.25 4.82 20.93
CA ASP A 23 -17.09 5.32 19.56
C ASP A 23 -15.63 5.18 19.07
N ASP A 24 -14.67 5.53 19.93
CA ASP A 24 -13.24 5.37 19.63
C ASP A 24 -12.87 3.89 19.39
N ALA A 25 -13.38 2.98 20.23
CA ALA A 25 -13.16 1.54 20.05
C ALA A 25 -13.78 1.01 18.74
N GLN A 26 -14.97 1.48 18.37
CA GLN A 26 -15.63 1.10 17.12
C GLN A 26 -14.84 1.56 15.90
N LYS A 27 -14.27 2.77 15.93
CA LYS A 27 -13.40 3.28 14.85
C LYS A 27 -12.15 2.41 14.69
N GLY A 28 -11.49 2.06 15.79
CA GLY A 28 -10.33 1.16 15.77
C GLY A 28 -10.67 -0.23 15.21
N TYR A 29 -11.79 -0.82 15.63
CA TYR A 29 -12.26 -2.11 15.14
C TYR A 29 -12.55 -2.09 13.63
N LYS A 30 -13.26 -1.06 13.14
CA LYS A 30 -13.54 -0.90 11.71
C LYS A 30 -12.26 -0.71 10.89
N ALA A 31 -11.32 0.10 11.39
CA ALA A 31 -10.04 0.31 10.71
C ALA A 31 -9.23 -0.99 10.60
N PHE A 32 -9.21 -1.79 11.67
CA PHE A 32 -8.57 -3.11 11.66
C PHE A 32 -9.23 -4.07 10.67
N ASN A 33 -10.56 -4.06 10.55
CA ASN A 33 -11.26 -4.86 9.55
C ASN A 33 -10.99 -4.38 8.11
N ASN A 34 -10.93 -3.07 7.86
CA ASN A 34 -10.50 -2.54 6.55
C ASN A 34 -9.11 -3.05 6.19
N ALA A 35 -8.18 -3.05 7.15
CA ALA A 35 -6.83 -3.55 6.96
C ALA A 35 -6.79 -5.06 6.65
N LYS A 36 -7.72 -5.84 7.21
CA LYS A 36 -7.89 -7.25 6.82
C LYS A 36 -8.38 -7.40 5.38
N VAL A 37 -9.31 -6.57 4.92
CA VAL A 37 -9.76 -6.59 3.52
C VAL A 37 -8.61 -6.24 2.58
N TRP A 38 -7.78 -5.27 2.95
CA TRP A 38 -6.53 -4.95 2.25
C TRP A 38 -5.58 -6.15 2.20
N ALA A 39 -5.30 -6.78 3.34
CA ALA A 39 -4.42 -7.95 3.42
C ALA A 39 -4.97 -9.13 2.60
N GLN A 40 -6.28 -9.35 2.65
CA GLN A 40 -6.93 -10.39 1.86
C GLN A 40 -6.75 -10.13 0.37
N TRP A 41 -7.05 -8.92 -0.11
CA TRP A 41 -6.88 -8.57 -1.52
C TRP A 41 -5.42 -8.72 -1.97
N LEU A 42 -4.46 -8.23 -1.18
CA LEU A 42 -3.03 -8.36 -1.48
C LEU A 42 -2.61 -9.84 -1.55
N SER A 43 -3.05 -10.66 -0.61
CA SER A 43 -2.74 -12.08 -0.56
C SER A 43 -3.35 -12.87 -1.73
N GLU A 44 -4.55 -12.51 -2.18
CA GLU A 44 -5.22 -13.14 -3.32
C GLU A 44 -4.61 -12.70 -4.65
N ALA A 45 -4.28 -11.41 -4.76
CA ALA A 45 -3.66 -10.83 -5.94
C ALA A 45 -2.25 -11.37 -6.17
N GLY A 46 -1.42 -11.45 -5.12
CA GLY A 46 0.02 -11.75 -5.21
C GLY A 46 0.38 -12.88 -6.20
N PRO A 47 -0.16 -14.10 -6.03
CA PRO A 47 0.11 -15.22 -6.93
C PRO A 47 -0.33 -15.02 -8.38
N GLN A 48 -1.28 -14.11 -8.63
CA GLN A 48 -1.88 -13.87 -9.94
C GLN A 48 -1.21 -12.75 -10.71
N ARG A 49 -0.39 -11.91 -10.07
CA ARG A 49 0.21 -10.70 -10.67
C ARG A 49 1.14 -10.95 -11.85
N GLY A 50 1.62 -12.20 -12.03
CA GLY A 50 2.43 -12.61 -13.18
C GLY A 50 1.61 -13.11 -14.38
N GLN A 51 0.29 -13.23 -14.25
CA GLN A 51 -0.58 -13.69 -15.34
C GLN A 51 -0.81 -12.56 -16.34
N ALA A 52 -0.88 -12.89 -17.64
CA ALA A 52 -0.99 -11.89 -18.71
C ALA A 52 -2.30 -11.09 -18.66
N ASP A 53 -3.36 -11.70 -18.14
CA ASP A 53 -4.70 -11.13 -17.97
C ASP A 53 -4.93 -10.51 -16.58
N PHE A 54 -3.90 -10.46 -15.73
CA PHE A 54 -4.03 -9.89 -14.40
C PHE A 54 -4.46 -8.42 -14.45
N HIS A 55 -5.51 -8.09 -13.71
CA HIS A 55 -5.98 -6.73 -13.53
C HIS A 55 -6.06 -6.40 -12.03
N PRO A 56 -5.63 -5.21 -11.59
CA PRO A 56 -5.18 -4.07 -12.41
C PRO A 56 -3.71 -4.16 -12.86
N GLN A 57 -3.43 -3.75 -14.11
CA GLN A 57 -2.09 -3.81 -14.73
C GLN A 57 -1.05 -2.95 -13.99
N ALA A 58 -1.49 -1.88 -13.30
CA ALA A 58 -0.64 -1.06 -12.44
C ALA A 58 0.04 -1.87 -11.31
N CYS A 59 -0.60 -2.96 -10.90
CA CYS A 59 -0.11 -3.86 -9.88
C CYS A 59 0.56 -5.12 -10.47
N ALA A 60 0.69 -5.30 -11.79
CA ALA A 60 1.28 -6.51 -12.35
C ALA A 60 2.78 -6.65 -12.03
N LEU A 61 3.29 -7.89 -12.02
CA LEU A 61 4.74 -8.14 -12.06
C LEU A 61 5.29 -7.73 -13.43
N ALA A 62 6.60 -7.50 -13.52
CA ALA A 62 7.20 -7.36 -14.84
C ALA A 62 6.92 -8.64 -15.65
N ALA A 63 6.41 -8.46 -16.87
CA ALA A 63 6.32 -9.57 -17.81
C ALA A 63 7.72 -10.23 -17.90
N PRO A 64 7.81 -11.57 -17.89
CA PRO A 64 9.07 -12.22 -18.23
C PRO A 64 9.52 -11.63 -19.57
N LYS A 65 10.75 -11.09 -19.60
CA LYS A 65 11.38 -10.65 -20.84
C LYS A 65 11.23 -11.83 -21.79
N GLU A 66 10.39 -11.68 -22.82
CA GLU A 66 10.27 -12.71 -23.85
C GLU A 66 11.70 -12.95 -24.33
N GLU A 67 12.23 -14.14 -24.05
CA GLU A 67 13.54 -14.52 -24.54
C GLU A 67 13.39 -14.49 -26.05
N GLN A 68 13.86 -13.39 -26.62
CA GLN A 68 13.87 -13.14 -28.04
C GLN A 68 14.40 -14.42 -28.66
N PRO A 69 13.60 -15.16 -29.46
CA PRO A 69 14.03 -16.44 -29.98
C PRO A 69 15.38 -16.20 -30.65
N PRO A 70 16.40 -17.05 -30.39
CA PRO A 70 17.72 -16.83 -30.93
C PRO A 70 17.56 -16.59 -32.41
N LEU A 71 18.04 -15.42 -32.85
CA LEU A 71 18.03 -14.95 -34.23
C LEU A 71 18.68 -16.03 -35.09
N ALA A 72 17.87 -16.98 -35.54
CA ALA A 72 18.22 -17.94 -36.56
C ALA A 72 18.23 -17.14 -37.87
N ILE A 73 19.42 -16.59 -38.15
CA ILE A 73 20.05 -16.53 -39.46
C ILE A 73 19.07 -16.18 -40.61
N LEU A 74 18.95 -14.89 -40.87
CA LEU A 74 18.82 -14.40 -42.24
C LEU A 74 20.10 -13.62 -42.57
N LEU A 75 21.17 -14.39 -42.83
CA LEU A 75 22.33 -13.92 -43.57
C LEU A 75 21.91 -13.82 -45.04
N GLU A 76 21.48 -12.64 -45.50
CA GLU A 76 21.75 -12.21 -46.87
C GLU A 76 21.87 -10.68 -46.93
N GLY A 77 23.08 -10.21 -47.24
CA GLY A 77 23.23 -9.04 -48.10
C GLY A 77 23.45 -7.68 -47.44
N SER A 78 24.73 -7.30 -47.41
CA SER A 78 25.21 -5.99 -47.87
C SER A 78 25.18 -4.78 -46.91
N GLY A 79 26.38 -4.37 -46.49
CA GLY A 79 26.79 -2.97 -46.62
C GLY A 79 26.75 -2.08 -45.36
N ARG A 80 27.91 -1.94 -44.71
CA ARG A 80 28.50 -0.72 -44.12
C ARG A 80 27.53 0.37 -43.62
N GLU A 81 27.55 0.69 -42.33
CA GLU A 81 28.31 1.85 -41.82
C GLU A 81 28.40 1.86 -40.28
N LEU A 82 29.59 2.27 -39.85
CA LEU A 82 30.06 2.48 -38.49
C LEU A 82 29.85 3.96 -38.18
N LEU A 83 28.92 4.34 -37.29
CA LEU A 83 29.04 5.63 -36.60
C LEU A 83 28.40 5.64 -35.20
N LEU A 84 29.30 5.80 -34.23
CA LEU A 84 29.22 6.71 -33.09
C LEU A 84 28.05 6.60 -32.11
N SER A 85 28.41 6.05 -30.95
CA SER A 85 27.97 6.51 -29.65
C SER A 85 27.74 8.03 -29.64
N THR A 86 26.52 8.45 -29.30
CA THR A 86 26.27 9.80 -28.81
C THR A 86 25.51 9.66 -27.50
N GLU A 87 26.28 9.67 -26.40
CA GLU A 87 25.79 10.18 -25.13
C GLU A 87 25.45 11.67 -25.32
N SER A 88 24.22 12.07 -24.98
CA SER A 88 23.98 13.43 -24.51
C SER A 88 22.66 13.52 -23.73
N SER A 89 22.84 13.69 -22.43
CA SER A 89 22.23 14.70 -21.57
C SER A 89 20.72 14.96 -21.60
N GLN A 90 20.13 14.71 -20.42
CA GLN A 90 19.15 15.53 -19.71
C GLN A 90 18.47 16.67 -20.50
N GLY A 91 17.17 16.50 -20.72
CA GLY A 91 16.19 17.58 -20.85
C GLY A 91 14.99 17.22 -19.97
N GLY A 92 14.63 18.08 -19.04
CA GLY A 92 13.56 17.83 -18.08
C GLY A 92 12.21 17.75 -18.75
N ASP A 93 11.55 16.61 -18.59
CA ASP A 93 10.13 16.44 -18.88
C ASP A 93 9.41 16.19 -17.56
N VAL A 94 8.41 17.03 -17.30
CA VAL A 94 7.39 16.82 -16.28
C VAL A 94 6.82 15.43 -16.51
N GLN A 95 7.16 14.49 -15.63
CA GLN A 95 6.71 13.11 -15.69
C GLN A 95 5.19 13.08 -15.62
N ALA A 96 4.56 12.90 -16.78
CA ALA A 96 3.23 12.32 -16.84
C ALA A 96 3.35 10.92 -16.22
N ILE A 97 2.73 10.75 -15.05
CA ILE A 97 2.63 9.46 -14.36
C ILE A 97 1.87 8.51 -15.29
N SER A 98 2.58 7.64 -16.00
CA SER A 98 1.95 6.53 -16.69
C SER A 98 1.38 5.59 -15.62
N PRO A 99 0.10 5.18 -15.70
CA PRO A 99 -0.54 4.25 -14.74
C PRO A 99 0.15 2.88 -14.59
N SER A 100 1.23 2.64 -15.32
CA SER A 100 1.93 1.36 -15.43
C SER A 100 3.44 1.50 -15.22
N ASP A 101 3.90 2.54 -14.49
CA ASP A 101 5.31 2.60 -14.06
C ASP A 101 5.69 1.45 -13.11
N GLY A 102 4.70 0.71 -12.59
CA GLY A 102 4.88 -0.45 -11.71
C GLY A 102 5.35 -0.03 -10.32
N SER A 103 5.14 1.24 -9.96
CA SER A 103 5.30 1.75 -8.61
C SER A 103 4.11 1.34 -7.73
N TRP A 104 4.35 1.28 -6.42
CA TRP A 104 3.28 1.09 -5.46
C TRP A 104 2.20 2.18 -5.57
N ARG A 105 2.59 3.45 -5.78
CA ARG A 105 1.66 4.58 -5.96
C ARG A 105 0.66 4.34 -7.08
N ALA A 106 1.13 3.95 -8.27
CA ALA A 106 0.27 3.73 -9.42
C ALA A 106 -0.71 2.59 -9.16
N CYS A 107 -0.23 1.50 -8.54
CA CYS A 107 -1.06 0.38 -8.12
C CYS A 107 -2.14 0.80 -7.12
N GLU A 108 -1.75 1.45 -6.01
CA GLU A 108 -2.66 1.88 -4.96
C GLU A 108 -3.73 2.85 -5.49
N GLN A 109 -3.35 3.78 -6.38
CA GLN A 109 -4.28 4.73 -6.96
C GLN A 109 -5.43 4.01 -7.67
N VAL A 110 -5.13 3.04 -8.53
CA VAL A 110 -6.15 2.25 -9.26
C VAL A 110 -7.04 1.44 -8.31
N LEU A 111 -6.49 0.93 -7.21
CA LEU A 111 -7.28 0.18 -6.21
C LEU A 111 -8.30 1.04 -5.47
N ARG A 112 -8.03 2.35 -5.35
CA ARG A 112 -8.84 3.31 -4.59
C ARG A 112 -9.79 4.12 -5.45
N GLU A 113 -9.61 4.14 -6.77
CA GLU A 113 -10.53 4.76 -7.73
C GLU A 113 -11.94 4.16 -7.67
N ALA A 114 -12.96 4.84 -8.20
CA ALA A 114 -14.37 4.49 -7.98
C ALA A 114 -14.81 3.05 -8.33
N ARG A 115 -14.04 2.32 -9.14
CA ARG A 115 -14.25 0.89 -9.48
C ARG A 115 -13.12 -0.03 -9.02
N GLY A 116 -12.15 0.50 -8.29
CA GLY A 116 -11.06 -0.27 -7.73
C GLY A 116 -11.54 -1.21 -6.63
N ALA A 117 -10.79 -2.29 -6.40
CA ALA A 117 -11.15 -3.35 -5.45
C ALA A 117 -11.31 -2.84 -4.00
N LEU A 118 -10.66 -1.72 -3.66
CA LEU A 118 -10.61 -1.17 -2.31
C LEU A 118 -11.39 0.15 -2.17
N SER A 119 -12.07 0.56 -3.24
CA SER A 119 -12.78 1.84 -3.37
C SER A 119 -13.96 2.01 -2.40
N GLY A 120 -14.53 0.91 -1.90
CA GLY A 120 -15.61 0.92 -0.92
C GLY A 120 -15.15 1.19 0.52
N LEU A 121 -13.84 1.10 0.79
CA LEU A 121 -13.30 1.23 2.13
C LEU A 121 -13.14 2.71 2.51
N ARG A 122 -13.56 3.04 3.73
CA ARG A 122 -13.44 4.40 4.30
C ARG A 122 -12.70 4.33 5.62
N ASN A 123 -11.77 5.26 5.82
CA ASN A 123 -11.10 5.41 7.10
C ASN A 123 -12.14 5.89 8.14
N PRO A 124 -12.38 5.14 9.24
CA PRO A 124 -13.38 5.52 10.26
C PRO A 124 -13.05 6.80 11.04
N TYR A 125 -11.80 7.26 11.00
CA TYR A 125 -11.36 8.48 11.70
C TYR A 125 -11.48 9.72 10.82
N SER A 126 -11.07 9.66 9.55
CA SER A 126 -11.14 10.80 8.62
C SER A 126 -12.39 10.82 7.73
N GLY A 127 -13.03 9.67 7.51
CA GLY A 127 -14.12 9.51 6.56
C GLY A 127 -13.67 9.45 5.08
N GLU A 128 -12.37 9.56 4.81
CA GLU A 128 -11.80 9.54 3.46
C GLU A 128 -11.66 8.12 2.91
N VAL A 129 -11.43 7.99 1.60
CA VAL A 129 -11.11 6.70 0.97
C VAL A 129 -9.84 6.13 1.59
N GLN A 130 -9.92 4.89 2.09
CA GLN A 130 -8.82 4.22 2.78
C GLN A 130 -7.54 4.29 1.94
N ALA A 131 -6.47 4.78 2.56
CA ALA A 131 -5.15 4.96 1.94
C ALA A 131 -4.07 4.24 2.77
N SER A 132 -2.95 3.95 2.11
CA SER A 132 -1.69 3.66 2.74
C SER A 132 -0.99 4.94 3.18
N THR A 133 -0.19 4.84 4.25
CA THR A 133 0.69 5.90 4.75
C THR A 133 2.06 5.31 5.04
N ALA A 134 3.10 6.14 4.89
CA ALA A 134 4.47 5.75 5.20
C ALA A 134 4.71 5.62 6.72
N HIS A 135 3.95 6.31 7.56
CA HIS A 135 4.09 6.20 9.02
C HIS A 135 2.81 6.58 9.77
N CYS A 136 2.72 6.10 11.01
CA CYS A 136 1.70 6.51 11.97
C CYS A 136 2.23 7.67 12.84
N SER A 137 1.39 8.65 13.15
CA SER A 137 1.76 9.78 13.99
C SER A 137 0.65 10.14 14.97
N ALA A 138 1.00 10.25 16.26
CA ALA A 138 0.08 10.77 17.26
C ALA A 138 -0.23 12.26 17.04
N GLY A 139 0.68 12.98 16.38
CA GLY A 139 0.54 14.41 16.08
C GLY A 139 -0.27 14.70 14.82
N ASP A 140 -0.47 13.70 13.95
CA ASP A 140 -1.31 13.83 12.75
C ASP A 140 -2.55 12.92 12.84
N PRO A 141 -3.72 13.47 13.21
CA PRO A 141 -4.95 12.70 13.35
C PRO A 141 -5.43 12.09 12.02
N LYS A 142 -4.91 12.52 10.87
CA LYS A 142 -5.23 11.93 9.57
C LYS A 142 -4.61 10.54 9.38
N THR A 143 -3.54 10.25 10.10
CA THR A 143 -2.88 8.93 10.04
C THR A 143 -3.64 7.86 10.82
N ALA A 144 -4.50 8.25 11.78
CA ALA A 144 -5.30 7.28 12.54
C ALA A 144 -6.19 6.45 11.61
N GLY A 145 -6.11 5.13 11.70
CA GLY A 145 -6.83 4.18 10.85
C GLY A 145 -6.30 4.03 9.43
N ALA A 146 -5.20 4.71 9.06
CA ALA A 146 -4.52 4.49 7.79
C ALA A 146 -3.83 3.12 7.75
N ILE A 147 -3.63 2.58 6.54
CA ILE A 147 -2.91 1.31 6.34
C ILE A 147 -1.41 1.61 6.29
N VAL A 148 -0.60 0.78 6.92
CA VAL A 148 0.86 0.82 6.77
C VAL A 148 1.28 -0.47 6.12
N LEU A 149 2.03 -0.35 5.02
CA LEU A 149 2.60 -1.48 4.31
C LEU A 149 4.12 -1.44 4.49
N GLU A 150 4.67 -2.53 5.01
CA GLU A 150 6.10 -2.67 5.17
C GLU A 150 6.58 -3.81 4.28
N LYS A 151 7.62 -3.58 3.48
CA LYS A 151 8.29 -4.62 2.70
C LYS A 151 9.39 -5.26 3.53
N ALA A 152 9.47 -6.58 3.46
CA ALA A 152 10.49 -7.36 4.13
C ALA A 152 11.71 -7.52 3.23
N LYS A 153 12.88 -7.20 3.76
CA LYS A 153 14.18 -7.49 3.14
C LYS A 153 14.93 -8.49 4.03
N PRO A 154 15.47 -9.59 3.49
CA PRO A 154 16.32 -10.48 4.27
C PRO A 154 17.55 -9.71 4.77
N SER A 155 17.84 -9.82 6.07
CA SER A 155 19.09 -9.32 6.66
C SER A 155 20.29 -9.98 5.99
N LEU A 156 21.38 -9.23 5.83
CA LEU A 156 22.64 -9.77 5.31
C LEU A 156 23.43 -10.57 6.37
N MET A 157 23.12 -10.38 7.66
CA MET A 157 23.81 -11.02 8.78
C MET A 157 23.11 -12.30 9.20
N GLU A 158 23.85 -13.31 9.68
CA GLU A 158 23.29 -14.56 10.21
C GLU A 158 23.01 -14.51 11.72
N PRO A 159 21.91 -15.10 12.22
CA PRO A 159 20.77 -15.62 11.45
C PRO A 159 20.15 -14.50 10.63
N ARG A 160 19.55 -14.78 9.46
CA ARG A 160 18.98 -13.78 8.53
C ARG A 160 17.50 -13.48 8.83
N PRO A 161 17.14 -12.67 9.85
CA PRO A 161 15.76 -12.29 10.05
C PRO A 161 15.30 -11.38 8.91
N LEU A 162 14.00 -11.33 8.71
CA LEU A 162 13.37 -10.32 7.87
C LEU A 162 13.45 -8.97 8.58
N GLN A 163 14.00 -7.98 7.89
CA GLN A 163 13.93 -6.58 8.28
C GLN A 163 12.80 -5.92 7.49
N TYR A 164 11.86 -5.29 8.18
CA TYR A 164 10.73 -4.62 7.58
C TYR A 164 11.04 -3.14 7.48
N THR A 165 10.86 -2.58 6.28
CA THR A 165 10.92 -1.14 6.04
C THR A 165 9.65 -0.72 5.32
N MET A 166 9.30 0.56 5.39
CA MET A 166 8.11 1.06 4.72
C MET A 166 8.15 0.80 3.21
N LEU A 167 6.99 0.44 2.65
CA LEU A 167 6.77 0.43 1.21
C LEU A 167 6.44 1.86 0.79
N GLU A 168 7.43 2.54 0.23
CA GLU A 168 7.30 3.90 -0.23
C GLU A 168 6.48 3.95 -1.52
N ALA A 169 5.89 5.10 -1.80
CA ALA A 169 5.03 5.28 -2.96
C ALA A 169 5.78 5.05 -4.29
N GLU A 170 7.07 5.37 -4.33
CA GLU A 170 7.97 5.17 -5.48
C GLU A 170 8.48 3.73 -5.63
N ASP A 171 8.29 2.87 -4.63
CA ASP A 171 8.86 1.54 -4.65
C ASP A 171 8.29 0.72 -5.82
N LEU A 172 9.19 0.10 -6.58
CA LEU A 172 8.81 -0.80 -7.65
C LEU A 172 8.30 -2.10 -7.05
N ILE A 173 7.09 -2.47 -7.43
CA ILE A 173 6.45 -3.73 -7.03
C ILE A 173 6.55 -4.79 -8.13
N ARG A 174 7.40 -4.60 -9.14
CA ARG A 174 7.50 -5.49 -10.31
C ARG A 174 8.10 -6.88 -10.03
N ALA A 175 8.49 -7.14 -8.80
CA ALA A 175 8.97 -8.43 -8.30
C ALA A 175 8.16 -8.85 -7.06
N PRO A 176 8.12 -10.15 -6.71
CA PRO A 176 7.46 -10.61 -5.50
C PRO A 176 8.06 -9.97 -4.24
N LEU A 177 7.20 -9.49 -3.34
CA LEU A 177 7.52 -8.86 -2.07
C LEU A 177 6.87 -9.63 -0.93
N LYS A 178 7.62 -9.81 0.15
CA LYS A 178 7.01 -10.16 1.44
C LYS A 178 6.54 -8.87 2.10
N LEU A 179 5.24 -8.73 2.33
CA LEU A 179 4.65 -7.55 2.94
C LEU A 179 4.15 -7.84 4.35
N ARG A 180 4.23 -6.84 5.23
CA ARG A 180 3.46 -6.75 6.47
C ARG A 180 2.42 -5.66 6.32
N VAL A 181 1.17 -6.04 6.53
CA VAL A 181 0.03 -5.12 6.57
C VAL A 181 -0.26 -4.79 8.02
N SER A 182 -0.25 -3.50 8.33
CA SER A 182 -0.57 -2.96 9.64
C SER A 182 -1.61 -1.84 9.51
N VAL A 183 -2.26 -1.48 10.62
CA VAL A 183 -3.14 -0.31 10.70
C VAL A 183 -2.64 0.64 11.78
N CYS A 184 -2.71 1.94 11.52
CA CYS A 184 -2.41 2.95 12.54
C CYS A 184 -3.55 3.04 13.56
N ASP A 185 -3.21 3.01 14.84
CA ASP A 185 -4.14 3.43 15.87
C ASP A 185 -4.13 4.96 16.07
N ARG A 186 -5.07 5.46 16.88
CA ARG A 186 -5.19 6.88 17.18
C ARG A 186 -4.01 7.47 17.97
N TRP A 187 -3.12 6.63 18.49
CA TRP A 187 -1.95 7.03 19.28
C TRP A 187 -0.67 6.97 18.44
N GLY A 188 -0.80 6.84 17.12
CA GLY A 188 0.33 6.81 16.21
C GLY A 188 1.14 5.51 16.29
N GLN A 189 0.58 4.42 16.79
CA GLN A 189 1.24 3.11 16.79
C GLN A 189 0.70 2.24 15.67
N THR A 190 1.57 1.37 15.14
CA THR A 190 1.16 0.34 14.18
C THR A 190 0.60 -0.87 14.92
N ARG A 191 -0.47 -1.44 14.37
CA ARG A 191 -1.06 -2.70 14.82
C ARG A 191 -0.98 -3.69 13.66
N PRO A 192 -0.12 -4.73 13.75
CA PRO A 192 0.04 -5.69 12.67
C PRO A 192 -1.24 -6.51 12.46
N VAL A 193 -1.53 -6.81 11.21
CA VAL A 193 -2.72 -7.54 10.77
C VAL A 193 -2.33 -8.86 10.13
N ALA A 194 -1.40 -8.84 9.18
CA ALA A 194 -0.94 -10.01 8.44
C ALA A 194 0.45 -9.80 7.85
N ASP A 195 1.21 -10.88 7.75
CA ASP A 195 2.40 -10.98 6.90
C ASP A 195 2.03 -11.88 5.71
N LEU A 196 2.30 -11.43 4.48
CA LEU A 196 1.86 -12.08 3.25
C LEU A 196 2.90 -11.96 2.13
N ASP A 197 2.73 -12.80 1.10
CA ASP A 197 3.47 -12.70 -0.16
C ASP A 197 2.61 -11.95 -1.19
N PHE A 198 3.17 -10.90 -1.80
CA PHE A 198 2.53 -10.03 -2.78
C PHE A 198 3.36 -9.90 -4.04
#